data_AF-A0AAW8AQ00-F1
#
_entry.id   AF-A0AAW8AQ00-F1
#
_cell.length_a   1.000
_cell.length_b   1.000
_cell.length_c   1.000
_cell.angle_alpha   90.00
_cell.angle_beta   90.00
_cell.angle_gamma   90.00
#
_symmetry.space_group_name_H-M   'P 1'
#
loop_
_entity.id
_entity.type
_entity.pdbx_description
1 polymer ?
#
loop_
_entity_poly.entity_id
_entity_poly.type
_entity_poly.pdbx_seq_one_letter_code
_entity_poly.pdbx_strand_id
1 'polypeptide(L)'
;GPLDQMQLTTAARYCQLIMKEHKEGKDFKEIDLLARQSERHARIGKFNNGGNEADLNPNVANRNKGPRRQPEKNVFTDEQIEKL
;
A
#
# COMPACT_ATOMS: atom_id res chain seq x y z
N GLY A 1 -17.29 7.88 8.43
CA GLY A 1 -17.94 7.15 7.32
C GLY A 1 -17.76 5.65 7.48
N PRO A 2 -18.20 4.82 6.52
CA PRO A 2 -18.09 3.35 6.59
C PRO A 2 -16.65 2.84 6.84
N LEU A 3 -15.65 3.51 6.27
CA LEU A 3 -14.23 3.19 6.48
C LEU A 3 -13.79 3.39 7.94
N ASP A 4 -14.16 4.51 8.57
CA ASP A 4 -13.80 4.80 9.96
C ASP A 4 -14.44 3.82 10.93
N GLN A 5 -15.69 3.41 10.65
CA GLN A 5 -16.38 2.37 11.44
C GLN A 5 -15.69 1.01 11.31
N MET A 6 -15.23 0.66 10.11
CA MET A 6 -14.44 -0.56 9.91
C MET A 6 -13.09 -0.47 10.64
N GLN A 7 -12.40 0.68 10.60
CA GLN A 7 -11.16 0.90 11.34
C GLN A 7 -11.35 0.74 12.85
N LEU A 8 -12.40 1.36 13.39
CA LEU A 8 -12.74 1.29 14.81
C LEU A 8 -13.00 -0.15 15.27
N THR A 9 -13.85 -0.88 14.54
CA THR A 9 -14.20 -2.26 14.88
C THR A 9 -13.02 -3.22 14.75
N THR A 10 -12.18 -3.03 13.72
CA THR A 10 -10.92 -3.80 13.54
C THR A 10 -9.95 -3.55 14.69
N ALA A 11 -9.77 -2.29 15.11
CA ALA A 11 -8.91 -1.93 16.24
C ALA A 11 -9.45 -2.48 17.57
N ALA A 12 -10.76 -2.40 17.80
CA ALA A 12 -11.39 -2.97 18.98
C ALA A 12 -11.17 -4.49 19.07
N ARG A 13 -11.34 -5.21 17.94
CA ARG A 13 -11.10 -6.66 17.87
C ARG A 13 -9.64 -7.01 18.13
N TYR A 14 -8.71 -6.24 17.57
CA TYR A 14 -7.28 -6.40 17.83
C TYR A 14 -6.98 -6.29 19.33
N CYS A 15 -7.47 -5.24 19.99
CA CYS A 15 -7.29 -5.05 21.43
C CYS A 15 -7.88 -6.22 22.24
N GLN A 16 -9.07 -6.70 21.88
CA GLN A 16 -9.70 -7.85 22.54
C GLN A 16 -8.82 -9.11 22.48
N LEU A 17 -8.26 -9.42 21.31
CA LEU A 17 -7.39 -10.60 21.14
C LEU A 17 -6.07 -10.45 21.90
N ILE A 18 -5.47 -9.25 21.89
CA ILE A 18 -4.23 -8.98 22.64
C ILE A 18 -4.44 -9.13 24.15
N MET A 19 -5.58 -8.65 24.66
CA MET A 19 -5.94 -8.74 26.08
C MET A 19 -6.42 -10.14 26.51
N LYS A 20 -6.65 -11.08 25.58
CA LYS A 20 -7.02 -12.45 25.91
C LYS A 20 -5.91 -13.14 26.72
N GLU A 21 -6.24 -13.66 27.90
CA GLU A 21 -5.30 -14.28 28.83
C GLU A 21 -4.60 -15.52 28.24
N HIS A 22 -5.40 -16.46 27.71
CA HIS A 22 -4.91 -17.64 27.01
C HIS A 22 -5.22 -17.54 25.51
N LYS A 23 -4.17 -17.40 24.71
CA LYS A 23 -4.27 -17.32 23.24
C LYS A 23 -4.05 -18.69 22.61
N GLU A 24 -4.83 -18.98 21.61
CA GLU A 24 -4.71 -20.13 20.72
C GLU A 24 -4.01 -19.72 19.42
N GLY A 25 -3.51 -20.69 18.64
CA GLY A 25 -2.87 -20.42 17.35
C GLY A 25 -3.73 -19.59 16.39
N LYS A 26 -5.05 -19.76 16.42
CA LYS A 26 -6.00 -18.97 15.62
C LYS A 26 -6.00 -17.49 16.02
N ASP A 27 -5.85 -17.18 17.31
CA ASP A 27 -5.86 -15.81 17.82
C ASP A 27 -4.62 -15.06 17.31
N PHE A 28 -3.45 -15.71 17.35
CA PHE A 28 -2.21 -15.13 16.81
C PHE A 28 -2.29 -14.85 15.31
N LYS A 29 -2.90 -15.77 14.55
CA LYS A 29 -3.13 -15.57 13.11
C LYS A 29 -4.11 -14.42 12.84
N GLU A 30 -5.15 -14.29 13.65
CA GLU A 30 -6.10 -13.17 13.54
C GLU A 30 -5.43 -11.84 13.91
N ILE A 31 -4.64 -11.78 14.99
CA ILE A 31 -3.84 -10.60 15.38
C ILE A 31 -2.94 -10.15 14.24
N ASP A 32 -2.21 -11.07 13.61
CA ASP A 32 -1.33 -10.76 12.48
C ASP A 32 -2.11 -10.20 11.27
N LEU A 33 -3.25 -10.80 10.94
CA LEU A 33 -4.12 -10.32 9.86
C LEU A 33 -4.66 -8.91 10.15
N LEU A 34 -5.11 -8.66 11.37
CA LEU A 34 -5.64 -7.36 11.81
C LEU A 34 -4.53 -6.29 11.80
N ALA A 35 -3.31 -6.63 12.23
CA ALA A 35 -2.15 -5.74 12.16
C ALA A 35 -1.84 -5.34 10.72
N ARG A 36 -1.80 -6.29 9.78
CA ARG A 36 -1.60 -6.02 8.35
C ARG A 36 -2.73 -5.16 7.76
N GLN A 37 -3.96 -5.36 8.22
CA GLN A 37 -5.09 -4.53 7.80
C GLN A 37 -4.96 -3.09 8.31
N SER A 38 -4.42 -2.87 9.51
CA SER A 38 -4.18 -1.53 10.07
C SER A 38 -3.22 -0.70 9.22
N GLU A 39 -2.17 -1.31 8.66
CA GLU A 39 -1.25 -0.63 7.74
C GLU A 39 -1.95 -0.18 6.46
N ARG A 40 -2.88 -1.01 5.95
CA ARG A 40 -3.67 -0.65 4.76
C ARG A 40 -4.62 0.50 5.07
N HIS A 41 -5.24 0.52 6.25
CA HIS A 41 -6.06 1.62 6.70
C HIS A 41 -5.28 2.93 6.81
N ALA A 42 -4.06 2.90 7.36
CA ALA A 42 -3.18 4.07 7.43
C ALA A 42 -2.81 4.61 6.04
N ARG A 43 -2.50 3.72 5.09
CA ARG A 43 -2.23 4.07 3.69
C ARG A 43 -3.42 4.74 3.01
N ILE A 44 -4.63 4.20 3.20
CA ILE A 44 -5.87 4.80 2.68
C ILE A 44 -6.12 6.17 3.32
N GLY A 45 -5.90 6.29 4.63
CA GLY A 45 -6.02 7.58 5.34
C GLY A 45 -5.08 8.64 4.77
N LYS A 46 -3.81 8.28 4.54
CA LYS A 46 -2.82 9.18 3.93
C LYS A 46 -3.24 9.60 2.51
N PHE A 47 -3.69 8.66 1.69
CA PHE A 47 -4.20 8.97 0.34
C PHE A 47 -5.38 9.94 0.37
N ASN A 48 -6.37 9.69 1.23
CA ASN A 48 -7.54 10.55 1.37
C ASN A 48 -7.19 11.96 1.89
N ASN A 49 -6.11 12.09 2.67
CA ASN A 49 -5.66 13.37 3.24
C ASN A 49 -4.65 14.11 2.34
N GLY A 50 -4.78 13.98 1.01
CA GLY A 50 -3.92 14.66 0.03
C GLY A 50 -2.67 13.90 -0.39
N GLY A 51 -2.58 12.60 -0.07
CA GLY A 51 -1.55 11.70 -0.59
C GLY A 51 -1.76 11.34 -2.07
N ASN A 52 -0.94 10.42 -2.58
CA ASN A 52 -0.99 9.98 -3.98
C ASN A 52 -1.06 8.45 -4.12
N GLU A 53 -1.21 7.96 -5.35
CA GLU A 53 -1.39 6.53 -5.63
C GLU A 53 -0.23 5.65 -5.09
N ALA A 54 0.98 6.21 -4.96
CA ALA A 54 2.12 5.48 -4.39
C ALA A 54 1.94 5.17 -2.89
N ASP A 55 1.08 5.91 -2.19
CA ASP A 55 0.73 5.62 -0.78
C ASP A 55 -0.18 4.38 -0.67
N LEU A 56 -1.05 4.15 -1.66
CA LEU A 56 -1.92 2.98 -1.70
C LEU A 56 -1.18 1.73 -2.18
N ASN A 57 -0.41 1.87 -3.26
CA ASN A 57 0.23 0.77 -3.94
C ASN A 57 1.75 0.73 -3.67
N PRO A 58 2.22 -0.18 -2.79
CA PRO A 58 3.63 -0.29 -2.47
C PRO A 58 4.48 -0.67 -3.69
N ASN A 59 3.92 -1.33 -4.71
CA ASN A 59 4.65 -1.64 -5.93
C ASN A 59 4.97 -0.38 -6.74
N VAL A 60 4.09 0.63 -6.71
CA VAL A 60 4.33 1.93 -7.36
C VAL A 60 5.43 2.69 -6.61
N ALA A 61 5.39 2.70 -5.28
CA ALA A 61 6.46 3.26 -4.46
C ALA A 61 7.80 2.56 -4.73
N ASN A 62 7.82 1.22 -4.75
CA ASN A 62 9.02 0.43 -5.02
C ASN A 62 9.59 0.68 -6.43
N ARG A 63 8.74 0.80 -7.45
CA ARG A 63 9.16 1.14 -8.82
C ARG A 63 9.84 2.50 -8.90
N ASN A 64 9.37 3.47 -8.11
CA ASN A 64 9.88 4.84 -8.12
C ASN A 64 11.07 5.06 -7.14
N LYS A 65 11.48 4.03 -6.39
CA LYS A 65 12.54 4.15 -5.36
C LYS A 65 13.94 4.34 -5.95
N GLY A 66 14.18 3.85 -7.16
CA GLY A 66 15.45 3.96 -7.86
C GLY A 66 15.54 5.16 -8.82
N PRO A 67 16.74 5.47 -9.35
CA PRO A 67 16.91 6.47 -10.40
C PRO A 67 16.02 6.11 -11.60
N ARG A 68 15.17 7.05 -12.02
CA ARG A 68 14.27 6.86 -13.16
C ARG A 68 15.10 6.75 -14.43
N ARG A 69 14.96 5.64 -15.15
CA ARG A 69 15.51 5.51 -16.50
C ARG A 69 14.88 6.61 -17.36
N GLN A 70 15.70 7.47 -17.95
CA GLN A 70 15.17 8.50 -18.85
C GLN A 70 14.51 7.82 -20.05
N PRO A 71 13.34 8.32 -20.51
CA PRO A 71 12.74 7.80 -21.71
C PRO A 71 13.73 7.96 -22.86
N GLU A 72 13.97 6.88 -23.61
CA GLU A 72 14.70 6.97 -24.87
C GLU A 72 13.88 7.87 -25.78
N LYS A 73 14.46 9.01 -26.18
CA LYS A 73 13.82 9.88 -27.17
C LYS A 73 13.73 9.07 -28.46
N ASN A 74 12.56 9.03 -29.10
CA ASN A 74 12.39 8.50 -30.44
C ASN A 74 13.09 9.42 -31.44
N VAL A 75 14.42 9.48 -31.37
CA VAL A 75 15.23 10.15 -32.37
C VAL A 75 15.33 9.17 -33.53
N PHE A 76 14.79 9.53 -34.69
CA PHE A 76 15.05 8.77 -35.91
C PHE A 76 16.56 8.76 -36.14
N THR A 77 17.13 7.59 -36.41
CA THR A 77 18.53 7.53 -36.85
C THR A 77 18.65 8.17 -38.22
N ASP A 78 19.83 8.66 -38.59
CA ASP A 78 20.06 9.27 -39.90
C ASP A 78 19.65 8.34 -41.05
N GLU A 79 19.87 7.02 -40.90
CA GLU A 79 19.41 5.98 -41.84
C GLU A 79 17.89 5.84 -41.95
N GLN A 80 17.14 6.14 -40.87
CA GLN A 80 15.68 6.14 -40.87
C GLN A 80 15.13 7.42 -41.50
N ILE A 81 15.84 8.54 -41.35
CA ILE A 81 15.53 9.81 -42.02
C ILE A 81 15.73 9.67 -43.53
N GLU A 82 16.76 8.93 -43.96
CA GLU A 82 17.07 8.70 -45.39
C GLU A 82 16.03 7.82 -46.11
N LYS A 83 15.19 7.08 -45.37
CA LYS A 83 14.11 6.23 -45.92
C LYS A 83 12.72 6.89 -45.94
N LEU A 84 12.61 8.15 -45.52
CA LEU A 84 11.38 8.97 -45.57
C LEU A 84 11.29 9.75 -46.89
#